data_AF-Q70SL7-F1
#
_entry.id   AF-Q70SL7-F1
#
_cell.length_a   1.000
_cell.length_b   1.000
_cell.length_c   1.000
_cell.angle_alpha   90.00
_cell.angle_beta   90.00
_cell.angle_gamma   90.00
#
_symmetry.space_group_name_H-M   'P 1'
#
loop_
_entity.id
_entity.type
_entity.pdbx_description
1 polymer ?
#
loop_
_entity_poly.entity_id
_entity_poly.type
_entity_poly.pdbx_seq_one_letter_code
_entity_poly.pdbx_strand_id
1 'polypeptide(L)'
;NVLDKIKEFSERVRNGSWVGATGKVLKDVIAVGIGGSFLGPLFVHTALQTDPEASKNASGRALRFLANVDPIDVARSISGLNAETTLVVVVSKTFTTAETMLNARTLREWISSALGSSAVAKHMVAVSTNLPLVEKFGIDPKNA
;
A
#
# COMPACT_ATOMS: atom_id res chain seq x y z
N ASN A 1 14.73 -14.38 -6.93
CA ASN A 1 15.18 -12.97 -6.92
C ASN A 1 14.05 -12.10 -6.33
N VAL A 2 14.32 -10.89 -5.81
CA VAL A 2 13.28 -9.94 -5.34
C VAL A 2 12.29 -9.60 -6.47
N LEU A 3 12.77 -9.49 -7.71
CA LEU A 3 11.91 -9.26 -8.87
C LEU A 3 10.87 -10.35 -9.07
N ASP A 4 11.23 -11.62 -8.85
CA ASP A 4 10.29 -12.75 -8.96
C ASP A 4 9.22 -12.66 -7.87
N LYS A 5 9.58 -12.27 -6.65
CA LYS A 5 8.63 -12.06 -5.56
C LYS A 5 7.65 -10.92 -5.86
N ILE A 6 8.15 -9.81 -6.42
CA ILE A 6 7.30 -8.69 -6.85
C ILE A 6 6.34 -9.14 -7.95
N LYS A 7 6.83 -9.89 -8.94
CA LYS A 7 6.00 -10.44 -10.01
C LYS A 7 4.89 -11.33 -9.43
N GLU A 8 5.24 -12.34 -8.65
CA GLU A 8 4.28 -13.26 -8.02
C GLU A 8 3.25 -12.52 -7.16
N PHE A 9 3.70 -11.61 -6.29
CA PHE A 9 2.81 -10.83 -5.43
C PHE A 9 1.84 -9.96 -6.26
N SER A 10 2.38 -9.22 -7.23
CA SER A 10 1.55 -8.34 -8.07
C SER A 10 0.56 -9.13 -8.92
N GLU A 11 0.94 -10.30 -9.46
CA GLU A 11 0.02 -11.20 -10.16
C GLU A 11 -1.12 -11.66 -9.26
N ARG A 12 -0.82 -12.06 -8.01
CA ARG A 12 -1.83 -12.48 -7.03
C ARG A 12 -2.81 -11.36 -6.67
N VAL A 13 -2.33 -10.14 -6.54
CA VAL A 13 -3.19 -8.96 -6.32
C VAL A 13 -4.03 -8.67 -7.56
N ARG A 14 -3.45 -8.75 -8.76
CA ARG A 14 -4.15 -8.44 -10.02
C ARG A 14 -5.25 -9.46 -10.34
N ASN A 15 -4.97 -10.75 -10.16
CA ASN A 15 -5.89 -11.85 -10.44
C ASN A 15 -6.92 -12.12 -9.31
N GLY A 16 -6.79 -11.43 -8.18
CA GLY A 16 -7.74 -11.53 -7.06
C GLY A 16 -7.53 -12.71 -6.11
N SER A 17 -6.46 -13.49 -6.28
CA SER A 17 -6.10 -14.56 -5.33
C SER A 17 -5.52 -14.02 -4.02
N TRP A 18 -5.06 -12.76 -4.00
CA TRP A 18 -4.79 -12.03 -2.76
C TRP A 18 -6.06 -11.34 -2.27
N VAL A 19 -6.60 -11.83 -1.15
CA VAL A 19 -7.82 -11.32 -0.53
C VAL A 19 -7.55 -10.67 0.81
N GLY A 20 -8.36 -9.66 1.14
CA GLY A 20 -8.37 -8.99 2.43
C GLY A 20 -8.91 -9.87 3.56
N ALA A 21 -9.00 -9.29 4.76
CA ALA A 21 -9.47 -9.96 5.97
C ALA A 21 -10.90 -10.50 5.86
N THR A 22 -11.72 -9.93 4.98
CA THR A 22 -13.11 -10.35 4.73
C THR A 22 -13.27 -11.28 3.52
N GLY A 23 -12.17 -11.70 2.90
CA GLY A 23 -12.18 -12.52 1.69
C GLY A 23 -12.45 -11.75 0.40
N LYS A 24 -12.66 -10.43 0.45
CA LYS A 24 -12.81 -9.58 -0.73
C LYS A 24 -11.47 -9.30 -1.41
N VAL A 25 -11.49 -9.14 -2.73
CA VAL A 25 -10.31 -8.79 -3.53
C VAL A 25 -9.83 -7.38 -3.17
N LEU A 26 -8.51 -7.22 -3.00
CA LEU A 26 -7.89 -5.91 -2.82
C LEU A 26 -7.69 -5.24 -4.18
N LYS A 27 -8.52 -4.24 -4.48
CA LYS A 27 -8.51 -3.53 -5.77
C LYS A 27 -7.87 -2.14 -5.68
N ASP A 28 -7.95 -1.51 -4.51
CA ASP A 28 -7.45 -0.16 -4.26
C ASP A 28 -6.11 -0.22 -3.53
N VAL A 29 -5.20 0.69 -3.85
CA VAL A 29 -3.85 0.74 -3.27
C VAL A 29 -3.53 2.14 -2.78
N ILE A 30 -2.99 2.25 -1.56
CA ILE A 30 -2.36 3.47 -1.05
C ILE A 30 -0.87 3.19 -0.86
N ALA A 31 -0.03 3.85 -1.63
CA ALA A 31 1.43 3.83 -1.49
C ALA A 31 1.88 4.98 -0.59
N VAL A 32 2.55 4.66 0.52
CA VAL A 32 3.00 5.63 1.53
C VAL A 32 4.51 5.73 1.49
N GLY A 33 5.03 6.93 1.31
CA GLY A 33 6.46 7.19 1.26
C GLY A 33 6.74 8.65 0.96
N ILE A 34 7.96 9.11 1.21
CA ILE A 34 8.39 10.48 0.93
C ILE A 34 9.70 10.50 0.14
N GLY A 35 9.95 11.59 -0.59
CA GLY A 35 11.16 11.78 -1.39
C GLY A 35 11.30 10.70 -2.46
N GLY A 36 12.47 10.05 -2.52
CA GLY A 36 12.75 8.97 -3.48
C GLY A 36 11.81 7.77 -3.38
N SER A 37 11.19 7.53 -2.22
CA SER A 37 10.23 6.44 -2.00
C SER A 37 8.84 6.74 -2.60
N PHE A 38 8.65 7.93 -3.16
CA PHE A 38 7.37 8.43 -3.67
C PHE A 38 7.49 9.01 -5.08
N LEU A 39 8.47 9.88 -5.32
CA LEU A 39 8.54 10.68 -6.55
C LEU A 39 8.75 9.83 -7.81
N GLY A 40 9.64 8.83 -7.75
CA GLY A 40 9.87 7.91 -8.88
C GLY A 40 8.63 7.09 -9.24
N PRO A 41 8.03 6.37 -8.29
CA PRO A 41 6.76 5.65 -8.50
C PRO A 41 5.63 6.55 -9.01
N LEU A 42 5.46 7.75 -8.44
CA LEU A 42 4.45 8.71 -8.89
C LEU A 42 4.70 9.15 -10.34
N PHE A 43 5.94 9.50 -10.68
CA PHE A 43 6.31 9.90 -12.04
C PHE A 43 5.97 8.81 -13.07
N VAL A 44 6.42 7.57 -12.84
CA VAL A 44 6.17 6.46 -13.76
C VAL A 44 4.67 6.15 -13.85
N HIS A 45 3.96 6.18 -12.73
CA HIS A 45 2.51 6.01 -12.73
C HIS A 45 1.84 7.07 -13.62
N THR A 46 2.12 8.36 -13.39
CA THR A 46 1.56 9.47 -14.17
C THR A 46 1.92 9.38 -15.66
N ALA A 47 3.16 9.05 -15.99
CA ALA A 47 3.61 8.92 -17.38
C ALA A 47 2.88 7.80 -18.14
N LEU A 48 2.47 6.73 -17.45
CA LEU A 48 1.79 5.58 -18.04
C LEU A 48 0.26 5.67 -18.00
N GLN A 49 -0.33 6.71 -17.39
CA GLN A 49 -1.80 6.81 -17.26
C GLN A 49 -2.53 6.83 -18.62
N THR A 50 -1.88 7.36 -19.66
CA THR A 50 -2.45 7.44 -21.01
C THR A 50 -2.01 6.31 -21.92
N ASP A 51 -1.14 5.40 -21.44
CA ASP A 51 -0.79 4.21 -22.20
C ASP A 51 -2.03 3.29 -22.31
N PRO A 52 -2.44 2.84 -23.52
CA PRO A 52 -3.67 2.09 -23.70
C PRO A 52 -3.71 0.77 -22.92
N GLU A 53 -2.58 0.06 -22.86
CA GLU A 53 -2.50 -1.21 -22.16
C GLU A 53 -2.54 -1.01 -20.65
N ALA A 54 -1.74 -0.07 -20.13
CA ALA A 54 -1.72 0.27 -18.71
C ALA A 54 -3.09 0.77 -18.23
N SER A 55 -3.74 1.65 -18.98
CA SER A 55 -5.06 2.21 -18.65
C SER A 55 -6.13 1.12 -18.61
N LYS A 56 -6.18 0.25 -19.63
CA LYS A 56 -7.10 -0.90 -19.66
C LYS A 56 -6.87 -1.82 -18.46
N ASN A 57 -5.60 -2.12 -18.15
CA ASN A 57 -5.20 -3.00 -17.06
C ASN A 57 -5.43 -2.41 -15.66
N ALA A 58 -5.52 -1.08 -15.54
CA ALA A 58 -5.82 -0.36 -14.30
C ALA A 58 -7.31 -0.06 -14.11
N SER A 59 -8.14 -0.32 -15.13
CA SER A 59 -9.58 -0.02 -15.07
C SER A 59 -10.25 -0.65 -13.84
N GLY A 60 -11.04 0.15 -13.12
CA GLY A 60 -11.74 -0.26 -11.90
C GLY A 60 -10.87 -0.36 -10.63
N ARG A 61 -9.61 0.09 -10.68
CA ARG A 61 -8.67 0.11 -9.55
C ARG A 61 -8.25 1.54 -9.22
N ALA A 62 -8.09 1.86 -7.94
CA ALA A 62 -7.48 3.12 -7.51
C ALA A 62 -6.03 2.89 -7.03
N LEU A 63 -5.12 3.77 -7.43
CA LEU A 63 -3.80 3.89 -6.82
C LEU A 63 -3.64 5.34 -6.33
N ARG A 64 -3.36 5.50 -5.04
CA ARG A 64 -3.14 6.80 -4.39
C ARG A 64 -1.75 6.82 -3.77
N PHE A 65 -1.11 7.98 -3.83
CA PHE A 65 0.20 8.19 -3.24
C PHE A 65 0.08 9.18 -2.08
N LEU A 66 0.63 8.82 -0.92
CA LEU A 66 0.58 9.59 0.32
C LEU A 66 2.00 9.87 0.82
N ALA A 67 2.43 11.12 0.74
CA ALA A 67 3.74 11.57 1.21
C ALA A 67 3.65 12.56 2.36
N ASN A 68 2.77 13.56 2.20
CA ASN A 68 2.65 14.65 3.13
C ASN A 68 2.10 14.17 4.48
N VAL A 69 2.58 14.77 5.57
CA VAL A 69 2.20 14.43 6.94
C VAL A 69 0.92 15.14 7.40
N ASP A 70 0.42 16.08 6.58
CA ASP A 70 -0.84 16.78 6.82
C ASP A 70 -2.01 15.78 6.96
N PRO A 71 -2.75 15.79 8.09
CA PRO A 71 -3.92 14.94 8.28
C PRO A 71 -4.97 15.05 7.17
N ILE A 72 -5.07 16.21 6.50
CA ILE A 72 -5.97 16.42 5.38
C ILE A 72 -5.61 15.51 4.20
N ASP A 73 -4.32 15.30 3.94
CA ASP A 73 -3.88 14.44 2.83
C ASP A 73 -4.14 12.96 3.13
N VAL A 74 -4.09 12.54 4.40
CA VAL A 74 -4.55 11.20 4.80
C VAL A 74 -6.05 11.06 4.57
N ALA A 75 -6.86 12.03 5.05
CA ALA A 75 -8.31 12.01 4.88
C ALA A 75 -8.72 11.97 3.40
N ARG A 76 -8.05 12.76 2.55
CA ARG A 76 -8.23 12.71 1.09
C ARG A 76 -7.84 11.35 0.53
N SER A 77 -6.72 10.78 1.00
CA SER A 77 -6.22 9.49 0.52
C SER A 77 -7.15 8.32 0.85
N ILE A 78 -7.91 8.37 1.93
CA ILE A 78 -8.89 7.32 2.27
C ILE A 78 -10.33 7.64 1.80
N SER A 79 -10.62 8.89 1.44
CA SER A 79 -11.97 9.31 1.05
C SER A 79 -12.49 8.51 -0.15
N GLY A 80 -13.65 7.88 0.00
CA GLY A 80 -14.29 7.04 -1.03
C GLY A 80 -13.67 5.65 -1.21
N LEU A 81 -12.65 5.27 -0.43
CA LEU A 81 -12.11 3.92 -0.42
C LEU A 81 -12.81 3.05 0.63
N ASN A 82 -12.84 1.73 0.39
CA ASN A 82 -13.32 0.75 1.36
C ASN A 82 -12.13 0.00 1.97
N ALA A 83 -12.01 0.02 3.30
CA ALA A 83 -10.95 -0.69 4.02
C ALA A 83 -10.90 -2.18 3.66
N GLU A 84 -12.04 -2.85 3.42
CA GLU A 84 -12.12 -4.26 3.04
C GLU A 84 -11.46 -4.59 1.68
N THR A 85 -11.32 -3.58 0.81
CA THR A 85 -10.79 -3.76 -0.56
C THR A 85 -9.53 -2.94 -0.82
N THR A 86 -8.93 -2.37 0.23
CA THR A 86 -7.74 -1.50 0.12
C THR A 86 -6.50 -2.20 0.65
N LEU A 87 -5.41 -2.13 -0.13
CA LEU A 87 -4.06 -2.50 0.25
C LEU A 87 -3.23 -1.25 0.54
N VAL A 88 -2.43 -1.27 1.59
CA VAL A 88 -1.45 -0.22 1.91
C VAL A 88 -0.03 -0.75 1.71
N VAL A 89 0.77 -0.01 0.96
CA VAL A 89 2.18 -0.31 0.69
C VAL A 89 3.04 0.74 1.37
N VAL A 90 3.76 0.35 2.43
CA VAL A 90 4.63 1.26 3.19
C VAL A 90 6.06 1.20 2.65
N VAL A 91 6.52 2.27 2.02
CA VAL A 91 7.84 2.36 1.37
C VAL A 91 8.77 3.22 2.24
N SER A 92 9.62 2.57 3.03
CA SER A 92 10.64 3.24 3.84
C SER A 92 11.81 2.31 4.10
N LYS A 93 13.00 2.68 3.60
CA LYS A 93 14.23 1.90 3.76
C LYS A 93 14.55 1.59 5.23
N THR A 94 14.49 2.61 6.09
CA THR A 94 14.80 2.46 7.52
C THR A 94 13.60 2.05 8.35
N PHE A 95 12.39 2.24 7.82
CA PHE A 95 11.11 2.05 8.53
C PHE A 95 10.96 2.94 9.77
N THR A 96 11.67 4.07 9.78
CA THR A 96 11.70 5.05 10.87
C THR A 96 11.42 6.48 10.40
N THR A 97 11.30 6.71 9.09
CA THR A 97 11.01 8.03 8.52
C THR A 97 9.74 8.61 9.14
N ALA A 98 9.84 9.77 9.78
CA ALA A 98 8.81 10.27 10.69
C ALA A 98 7.45 10.45 9.99
N GLU A 99 7.44 11.11 8.83
CA GLU A 99 6.27 11.39 8.01
C GLU A 99 5.63 10.10 7.50
N THR A 100 6.44 9.20 6.92
CA THR A 100 5.97 7.90 6.41
C THR A 100 5.38 7.05 7.52
N MET A 101 6.04 6.98 8.68
CA MET A 101 5.57 6.16 9.79
C MET A 101 4.36 6.76 10.51
N LEU A 102 4.20 8.08 10.53
CA LEU A 102 2.98 8.70 11.01
C LEU A 102 1.80 8.32 10.11
N ASN A 103 1.94 8.52 8.80
CA ASN A 103 0.92 8.16 7.82
C ASN A 103 0.59 6.65 7.85
N ALA A 104 1.61 5.80 7.95
CA ALA A 104 1.42 4.35 8.04
C ALA A 104 0.63 3.97 9.30
N ARG A 105 0.91 4.58 10.46
CA ARG A 105 0.15 4.35 11.70
C ARG A 105 -1.31 4.80 11.55
N THR A 106 -1.55 5.96 10.95
CA THR A 106 -2.92 6.45 10.72
C THR A 106 -3.72 5.52 9.80
N LEU A 107 -3.11 5.00 8.73
CA LEU A 107 -3.76 4.02 7.86
C LEU A 107 -3.96 2.66 8.53
N ARG A 108 -3.00 2.23 9.38
CA ARG A 108 -3.14 1.03 10.21
C ARG A 108 -4.33 1.14 11.15
N GLU A 109 -4.51 2.30 11.78
CA GLU A 109 -5.66 2.59 12.64
C GLU A 109 -6.96 2.60 11.83
N TRP A 110 -6.99 3.25 10.67
CA TRP A 110 -8.16 3.22 9.78
C TRP A 110 -8.58 1.79 9.40
N ILE A 111 -7.63 0.92 9.02
CA ILE A 111 -7.89 -0.49 8.74
C ILE A 111 -8.39 -1.22 10.00
N SER A 112 -7.68 -1.07 11.12
CA SER A 112 -7.95 -1.83 12.34
C SER A 112 -9.28 -1.44 12.99
N SER A 113 -9.67 -0.17 12.91
CA SER A 113 -10.95 0.33 13.41
C SER A 113 -12.12 -0.19 12.58
N ALA A 114 -11.92 -0.45 11.28
CA ALA A 114 -12.96 -1.01 10.41
C ALA A 114 -13.03 -2.54 10.47
N LEU A 115 -11.89 -3.23 10.54
CA LEU A 115 -11.78 -4.67 10.27
C LEU A 115 -11.17 -5.49 11.41
N GLY A 116 -10.75 -4.84 12.49
CA GLY A 116 -10.00 -5.46 13.60
C GLY A 116 -8.49 -5.49 13.37
N SER A 117 -7.73 -5.57 14.46
CA SER A 117 -6.25 -5.48 14.42
C SER A 117 -5.57 -6.63 13.65
N SER A 118 -6.21 -7.80 13.55
CA SER A 118 -5.70 -8.93 12.77
C SER A 118 -5.72 -8.67 11.26
N ALA A 119 -6.49 -7.69 10.77
CA ALA A 119 -6.57 -7.35 9.37
C ALA A 119 -5.28 -6.73 8.82
N VAL A 120 -4.45 -6.12 9.68
CA VAL A 120 -3.21 -5.44 9.29
C VAL A 120 -2.30 -6.34 8.44
N ALA A 121 -2.12 -7.59 8.84
CA ALA A 121 -1.25 -8.54 8.12
C ALA A 121 -1.74 -8.91 6.71
N LYS A 122 -3.04 -8.70 6.40
CA LYS A 122 -3.64 -8.96 5.08
C LYS A 122 -3.73 -7.71 4.20
N HIS A 123 -3.78 -6.53 4.83
CA HIS A 123 -4.04 -5.26 4.17
C HIS A 123 -2.82 -4.34 4.11
N MET A 124 -1.71 -4.67 4.76
CA MET A 124 -0.50 -3.86 4.75
C MET A 124 0.72 -4.70 4.36
N VAL A 125 1.54 -4.16 3.47
CA VAL A 125 2.84 -4.70 3.05
C VAL A 125 3.90 -3.61 3.15
N ALA A 126 5.17 -4.00 3.20
CA ALA A 126 6.28 -3.09 3.32
C ALA A 126 7.26 -3.24 2.15
N VAL A 127 8.00 -2.16 1.86
CA VAL A 127 9.22 -2.19 1.07
C VAL A 127 10.30 -1.61 1.97
N SER A 128 11.05 -2.50 2.63
CA SER A 128 12.03 -2.09 3.63
C SER A 128 13.15 -3.11 3.80
N THR A 129 14.29 -2.64 4.27
CA THR A 129 15.38 -3.53 4.71
C THR A 129 15.31 -3.85 6.21
N ASN A 130 14.42 -3.19 6.96
CA ASN A 130 14.33 -3.30 8.41
C ASN A 130 13.20 -4.26 8.85
N LEU A 131 13.39 -5.55 8.58
CA LEU A 131 12.41 -6.60 8.89
C LEU A 131 11.94 -6.61 10.36
N PRO A 132 12.81 -6.41 11.38
CA PRO A 132 12.35 -6.37 12.77
C PRO A 132 11.32 -5.27 13.06
N LEU A 133 11.47 -4.08 12.46
CA LEU A 133 10.49 -3.01 12.65
C LEU A 133 9.21 -3.24 11.84
N VAL A 134 9.31 -3.88 10.68
CA VAL A 134 8.14 -4.30 9.88
C VAL A 134 7.29 -5.31 10.65
N GLU A 135 7.92 -6.32 11.24
CA GLU A 135 7.26 -7.33 12.08
C GLU A 135 6.60 -6.68 13.31
N LYS A 136 7.35 -5.83 14.02
CA LYS A 136 6.85 -5.08 15.19
C LYS A 136 5.64 -4.21 14.85
N PHE A 137 5.56 -3.70 13.62
CA PHE A 137 4.43 -2.90 13.15
C PHE A 137 3.16 -3.76 12.87
N GLY A 138 3.34 -5.07 12.70
CA GLY A 138 2.27 -6.04 12.46
C GLY A 138 2.14 -6.48 11.00
N ILE A 139 3.14 -6.20 10.16
CA ILE A 139 3.23 -6.70 8.78
C ILE A 139 4.03 -8.00 8.79
N ASP A 140 3.54 -9.02 8.08
CA ASP A 140 4.29 -10.27 7.88
C ASP A 140 5.63 -9.98 7.18
N PRO A 141 6.79 -10.35 7.74
CA PRO A 141 8.09 -10.15 7.10
C PRO A 141 8.25 -10.81 5.72
N LYS A 142 7.38 -11.78 5.37
CA LYS A 142 7.33 -12.33 4.00
C LYS A 142 6.72 -11.36 2.99
N ASN A 143 6.00 -10.35 3.47
CA ASN A 143 5.40 -9.26 2.69
C ASN A 143 6.24 -7.96 2.79
N ALA A 144 7.56 -8.09 2.96
CA ALA A 144 8.53 -7.01 3.12
C ALA A 144 9.66 -7.06 2.08
#